data_AF-A0A1B7MJL9-F1
#
_entry.id   AF-A0A1B7MJL9-F1
#
_cell.length_a   1.000
_cell.length_b   1.000
_cell.length_c   1.000
_cell.angle_alpha   90.00
_cell.angle_beta   90.00
_cell.angle_gamma   90.00
#
_symmetry.space_group_name_H-M   'P 1'
#
loop_
_entity.id
_entity.type
_entity.pdbx_description
1 polymer ?
#
loop_
_entity_poly.entity_id
_entity_poly.type
_entity_poly.pdbx_seq_one_letter_code
_entity_poly.pdbx_strand_id
1 'polypeptide(L)'
;MSPELTVALQLKNEGNELYRKQDYVGALAKYSEALTLDNKNAVLFVNRAACNYGLNKYLNTLEDAQTVLRQCHIHGLAELMRTS
;
A
#
# COMPACT_ATOMS: atom_id res chain seq x y z
N MET A 1 -0.35 -14.51 -15.91
CA MET A 1 -0.59 -13.79 -14.64
C MET A 1 -0.04 -14.66 -13.53
N SER A 2 0.95 -14.17 -12.78
CA SER A 2 1.55 -14.92 -11.68
C SER A 2 0.51 -15.14 -10.57
N PRO A 3 0.44 -16.32 -9.95
CA PRO A 3 -0.56 -16.63 -8.93
C PRO A 3 -0.49 -15.67 -7.73
N GLU A 4 0.69 -15.12 -7.42
CA GLU A 4 0.91 -14.16 -6.35
C GLU A 4 0.15 -12.84 -6.56
N LEU A 5 0.06 -12.39 -7.82
CA LEU A 5 -0.65 -11.15 -8.17
C LEU A 5 -2.17 -11.31 -7.99
N THR A 6 -2.69 -12.52 -8.23
CA THR A 6 -4.12 -12.83 -8.02
C THR A 6 -4.47 -12.76 -6.53
N VAL A 7 -3.60 -13.28 -5.66
CA VAL A 7 -3.79 -13.20 -4.20
C VAL A 7 -3.70 -11.75 -3.72
N ALA A 8 -2.75 -10.96 -4.22
CA ALA A 8 -2.67 -9.53 -3.92
C ALA A 8 -3.97 -8.78 -4.31
N LEU A 9 -4.57 -9.13 -5.44
CA LEU A 9 -5.83 -8.55 -5.89
C LEU A 9 -7.02 -8.96 -5.01
N GLN A 10 -7.05 -10.20 -4.51
CA GLN A 10 -8.06 -10.66 -3.55
C GLN A 10 -7.94 -9.92 -2.22
N LEU A 11 -6.73 -9.81 -1.66
CA LEU A 11 -6.46 -9.07 -0.43
C LEU A 11 -6.83 -7.58 -0.56
N LYS A 12 -6.58 -6.97 -1.73
CA LYS A 12 -7.05 -5.62 -2.04
C LYS A 12 -8.57 -5.52 -1.97
N ASN A 13 -9.29 -6.46 -2.56
CA ASN A 13 -10.75 -6.45 -2.56
C ASN A 13 -11.31 -6.66 -1.15
N GLU A 14 -10.73 -7.57 -0.36
CA GLU A 14 -11.07 -7.74 1.07
C GLU A 14 -10.81 -6.45 1.86
N GLY A 15 -9.67 -5.80 1.64
CA GLY A 15 -9.34 -4.51 2.23
C GLY A 15 -10.36 -3.42 1.86
N ASN A 16 -10.85 -3.41 0.62
CA ASN A 16 -11.89 -2.47 0.18
C ASN A 16 -13.23 -2.73 0.88
N GLU A 17 -13.59 -4.00 1.11
CA GLU A 17 -14.81 -4.35 1.86
C GLU A 17 -14.71 -3.93 3.32
N LEU A 18 -13.56 -4.13 3.96
CA LEU A 18 -13.31 -3.67 5.33
C LEU A 18 -13.33 -2.14 5.42
N TYR A 19 -12.75 -1.45 4.43
CA TYR A 19 -12.81 0.01 4.32
C TYR A 19 -14.25 0.52 4.22
N ARG A 20 -15.11 -0.15 3.44
CA ARG A 20 -16.54 0.17 3.37
C ARG A 20 -17.28 -0.05 4.69
N LYS A 21 -16.84 -1.01 5.50
CA LYS A 21 -17.34 -1.26 6.86
C LYS A 21 -16.76 -0.29 7.90
N GLN A 22 -15.95 0.69 7.47
CA GLN A 22 -15.18 1.60 8.34
C GLN A 22 -14.19 0.88 9.27
N ASP A 23 -13.93 -0.42 9.02
CA ASP A 23 -12.88 -1.16 9.69
C ASP A 23 -11.56 -0.90 8.97
N TYR A 24 -11.04 0.29 9.22
CA TYR A 24 -9.79 0.76 8.64
C TYR A 24 -8.57 -0.01 9.17
N VAL A 25 -8.65 -0.61 10.36
CA VAL A 25 -7.54 -1.38 10.95
C VAL A 25 -7.42 -2.72 10.23
N GLY A 26 -8.54 -3.43 10.05
CA GLY A 26 -8.58 -4.64 9.25
C GLY A 26 -8.18 -4.39 7.79
N ALA A 27 -8.67 -3.29 7.20
CA ALA A 27 -8.29 -2.91 5.84
C ALA A 27 -6.78 -2.66 5.70
N LEU A 28 -6.16 -1.99 6.67
CA LEU A 28 -4.72 -1.73 6.71
C LEU A 28 -3.88 -3.01 6.72
N ALA A 29 -4.28 -3.99 7.53
CA ALA A 29 -3.60 -5.29 7.58
C ALA A 29 -3.65 -5.98 6.21
N LYS A 30 -4.84 -6.02 5.58
CA LYS A 30 -5.03 -6.62 4.26
C LYS A 30 -4.25 -5.92 3.15
N TYR A 31 -4.19 -4.59 3.14
CA TYR A 31 -3.36 -3.86 2.18
C TYR A 31 -1.86 -4.07 2.42
N SER A 32 -1.44 -4.23 3.68
CA SER A 32 -0.04 -4.52 4.00
C SER A 32 0.37 -5.92 3.56
N GLU A 33 -0.50 -6.92 3.75
CA GLU A 33 -0.31 -8.26 3.18
C GLU A 33 -0.32 -8.24 1.64
N ALA A 34 -1.19 -7.44 1.01
CA ALA A 34 -1.18 -7.30 -0.44
C ALA A 34 0.13 -6.67 -0.95
N LEU A 35 0.71 -5.72 -0.19
CA LEU A 35 1.98 -5.08 -0.52
C LEU A 35 3.20 -6.00 -0.36
N THR A 36 3.14 -7.05 0.47
CA THR A 36 4.23 -8.03 0.54
C THR A 36 4.29 -8.90 -0.73
N LEU A 37 3.14 -9.12 -1.37
CA LEU A 37 3.00 -9.87 -2.62
C LEU A 37 3.20 -8.99 -3.86
N ASP A 38 2.67 -7.77 -3.84
CA ASP A 38 2.72 -6.81 -4.94
C ASP A 38 3.19 -5.42 -4.46
N ASN A 39 4.49 -5.33 -4.15
CA ASN A 39 5.11 -4.10 -3.67
C ASN A 39 5.23 -2.99 -4.74
N LYS A 40 4.87 -3.28 -6.00
CA LYS A 40 4.95 -2.32 -7.11
C LYS A 40 3.61 -1.60 -7.35
N ASN A 41 2.57 -2.01 -6.65
CA ASN A 41 1.22 -1.52 -6.90
C ASN A 41 0.93 -0.24 -6.13
N ALA A 42 1.01 0.89 -6.83
CA ALA A 42 0.70 2.20 -6.26
C ALA A 42 -0.72 2.28 -5.66
N VAL A 43 -1.68 1.52 -6.18
CA VAL A 43 -3.07 1.53 -5.69
C VAL A 43 -3.15 1.02 -4.25
N LEU A 44 -2.35 0.01 -3.88
CA LEU A 44 -2.33 -0.52 -2.52
C LEU A 44 -1.82 0.51 -1.51
N PHE A 45 -0.79 1.28 -1.88
CA PHE A 45 -0.28 2.37 -1.05
C PHE A 45 -1.31 3.48 -0.86
N VAL A 46 -2.02 3.87 -1.93
CA VAL A 46 -3.08 4.88 -1.87
C VAL A 46 -4.23 4.42 -0.97
N ASN A 47 -4.69 3.18 -1.11
CA ASN A 47 -5.75 2.63 -0.28
C ASN A 47 -5.33 2.50 1.19
N ARG A 48 -4.07 2.12 1.45
CA ARG A 48 -3.50 2.10 2.79
C ARG A 48 -3.44 3.50 3.40
N ALA A 49 -3.04 4.51 2.63
CA ALA A 49 -3.05 5.90 3.06
C ALA A 49 -4.47 6.41 3.37
N ALA A 50 -5.46 6.03 2.57
CA ALA A 50 -6.87 6.35 2.81
C ALA A 50 -7.39 5.73 4.13
N CYS A 51 -7.02 4.47 4.43
CA CYS A 51 -7.36 3.83 5.71
C CYS A 51 -6.78 4.58 6.90
N ASN A 52 -5.51 4.96 6.79
CA ASN A 52 -4.82 5.73 7.83
C ASN A 52 -5.47 7.11 8.04
N TYR A 53 -5.88 7.77 6.95
CA TYR A 53 -6.63 9.03 7.02
C TYR A 53 -7.97 8.85 7.73
N GLY A 54 -8.74 7.80 7.37
CA GLY A 54 -10.01 7.46 8.01
C GLY A 54 -9.89 7.12 9.50
N LEU A 55 -8.75 6.59 9.95
CA LEU A 55 -8.49 6.25 11.35
C LEU A 55 -8.24 7.46 12.26
N ASN A 56 -8.13 8.69 11.73
CA ASN A 56 -7.69 9.87 12.48
C ASN A 56 -6.38 9.64 13.29
N LYS A 57 -5.64 8.56 13.00
CA LYS A 57 -4.35 8.24 13.61
C LYS A 57 -3.26 8.97 12.83
N TYR A 58 -3.23 10.29 13.00
CA TYR A 58 -2.20 11.18 12.45
C TYR A 58 -0.76 10.86 12.93
N LEU A 59 -0.61 10.01 13.95
CA LEU A 59 0.70 9.71 14.55
C LEU A 59 1.48 8.60 13.81
N ASN A 60 0.80 7.64 13.17
CA ASN A 60 1.48 6.58 12.39
C ASN A 60 1.66 6.93 10.91
N THR A 61 0.92 7.91 10.39
CA THR A 61 1.00 8.34 8.99
C THR A 61 2.30 9.02 8.62
N LEU A 62 2.98 9.68 9.56
CA LEU A 62 4.25 10.34 9.27
C LEU A 62 5.34 9.33 8.85
N GLU A 63 5.43 8.21 9.54
CA GLU A 63 6.41 7.16 9.25
C GLU A 63 6.06 6.41 7.96
N ASP A 64 4.78 6.13 7.73
CA ASP A 64 4.30 5.48 6.51
C ASP A 64 4.46 6.39 5.27
N ALA A 65 4.15 7.70 5.40
CA ALA A 65 4.35 8.70 4.35
C ALA A 65 5.83 8.96 4.06
N GLN A 66 6.70 8.98 5.08
CA GLN A 66 8.15 9.06 4.89
C GLN A 66 8.68 7.83 4.16
N THR A 67 8.15 6.64 4.47
CA THR A 67 8.53 5.41 3.79
C THR A 67 8.11 5.43 2.32
N VAL A 68 6.89 5.88 2.00
CA VAL A 68 6.42 6.04 0.61
C VAL A 68 7.24 7.08 -0.16
N LEU A 69 7.52 8.25 0.42
CA LEU A 69 8.37 9.26 -0.21
C LEU A 69 9.78 8.74 -0.48
N ARG A 70 10.35 7.98 0.46
CA ARG A 70 11.66 7.35 0.31
C ARG A 70 11.65 6.25 -0.77
N GLN A 71 10.58 5.46 -0.85
CA GLN A 71 10.42 4.42 -1.86
C GLN A 71 10.25 5.02 -3.26
N CYS A 72 9.45 6.08 -3.41
CA CYS A 72 9.31 6.84 -4.66
C CYS A 72 10.63 7.49 -5.08
N HIS A 73 11.39 8.06 -4.14
CA HIS A 73 12.69 8.66 -4.44
C HIS A 73 13.73 7.63 -4.91
N ILE A 74 13.78 6.46 -4.27
CA ILE A 74 14.69 5.37 -4.67
C ILE A 74 14.29 4.76 -6.02
N HIS A 75 13.00 4.53 -6.27
CA HIS A 75 12.56 4.00 -7.57
C HIS A 75 12.77 5.00 -8.72
N GLY A 76 12.60 6.30 -8.48
CA GLY A 76 12.89 7.34 -9.49
C GLY A 76 14.37 7.41 -9.89
N LEU A 77 15.29 7.17 -8.95
CA LEU A 77 16.74 7.15 -9.21
C LEU A 77 17.24 5.79 -9.75
N ALA A 78 16.60 4.68 -9.37
CA ALA A 78 16.98 3.34 -9.82
C ALA A 78 16.74 3.11 -11.32
N GLU A 79 15.75 3.76 -11.92
CA GLU A 79 15.51 3.74 -13.37
C GLU A 79 16.56 4.59 -14.14
N LEU A 80 17.11 5.64 -13.53
CA LEU A 80 18.15 6.49 -14.12
C LEU A 80 19.54 5.82 -14.12
N MET A 81 19.89 5.05 -13.09
CA MET A 81 21.18 4.34 -13.04
C MET A 81 21.22 3.02 -13.84
N ARG A 82 20.08 2.55 -14.35
CA ARG A 82 20.02 1.35 -15.21
C ARG A 82 20.25 1.64 -16.69
N THR A 83 20.28 2.91 -17.08
CA THR A 83 20.41 3.36 -18.48
C THR A 83 21.75 4.05 -18.78
N SER A 84 22.70 4.03 -17.84
CA SER A 84 24.08 4.54 -18.00
C SER A 84 25.10 3.42 -18.13
#